data_AF-A0A932DL01-F1
#
_entry.id   AF-A0A932DL01-F1
#
_cell.length_a   1.000
_cell.length_b   1.000
_cell.length_c   1.000
_cell.angle_alpha   90.00
_cell.angle_beta   90.00
_cell.angle_gamma   90.00
#
_symmetry.space_group_name_H-M   'P 1'
#
loop_
_entity.id
_entity.type
_entity.pdbx_description
1 polymer ?
#
loop_
_entity_poly.entity_id
_entity_poly.type
_entity_poly.pdbx_seq_one_letter_code
_entity_poly.pdbx_strand_id
1 'polypeptide(L)'
;MSDPQLAEIVHQHAEALKDERDIGEELLAAHPEQRPALADLFDIAGRVKAAMEPIGPGENFAAQLRRQLLHEARLLKQQRRQPWVWFALGMGSMVYLFSLFAVSVRFAWWLFGLVALVAGWRKRADMAEARQPVRNR
;
A
#
# COMPACT_ATOMS: atom_id res chain seq x y z
N MET A 1 -12.32 -21.65 -41.59
CA MET A 1 -11.03 -21.22 -41.01
C MET A 1 -11.07 -19.70 -41.00
N SER A 2 -10.97 -19.08 -39.83
CA SER A 2 -10.96 -17.62 -39.70
C SER A 2 -9.71 -17.09 -40.39
N ASP A 3 -9.88 -16.14 -41.30
CA ASP A 3 -8.76 -15.44 -41.93
C ASP A 3 -8.06 -14.58 -40.85
N PRO A 4 -6.79 -14.86 -40.50
CA PRO A 4 -6.07 -14.10 -39.49
C PRO A 4 -5.97 -12.62 -39.84
N GLN A 5 -6.02 -12.26 -41.14
CA GLN A 5 -5.97 -10.88 -41.58
C GLN A 5 -7.28 -10.14 -41.27
N LEU A 6 -8.43 -10.80 -41.41
CA LEU A 6 -9.73 -10.23 -41.08
C LEU A 6 -9.86 -9.96 -39.57
N ALA A 7 -9.35 -10.89 -38.75
CA ALA A 7 -9.34 -10.73 -37.30
C ALA A 7 -8.51 -9.51 -36.86
N GLU A 8 -7.37 -9.27 -37.50
CA GLU A 8 -6.51 -8.12 -37.23
C GLU A 8 -7.20 -6.79 -37.58
N ILE A 9 -7.85 -6.72 -38.74
CA ILE A 9 -8.58 -5.51 -39.18
C ILE A 9 -9.72 -5.18 -38.22
N VAL A 10 -10.48 -6.19 -37.79
CA VAL A 10 -11.56 -6.02 -36.80
C VAL A 10 -11.00 -5.60 -35.44
N HIS A 11 -9.86 -6.16 -35.03
CA HIS A 11 -9.19 -5.76 -33.78
C HIS A 11 -8.75 -4.29 -33.82
N GLN A 12 -8.16 -3.85 -34.93
CA GLN A 12 -7.76 -2.46 -35.13
C GLN A 12 -8.97 -1.50 -35.07
N HIS A 13 -10.09 -1.87 -35.68
CA HIS A 13 -11.34 -1.10 -35.59
C HIS A 13 -11.86 -1.03 -34.15
N ALA A 14 -11.82 -2.14 -33.40
CA ALA A 14 -12.26 -2.18 -32.01
C ALA A 14 -11.42 -1.29 -31.08
N GLU A 15 -10.09 -1.27 -31.25
CA GLU A 15 -9.20 -0.36 -30.50
C GLU A 15 -9.47 1.11 -30.84
N ALA A 16 -9.70 1.44 -32.11
CA ALA A 16 -10.07 2.80 -32.49
C ALA A 16 -11.41 3.24 -31.89
N LEU A 17 -12.41 2.34 -31.88
CA LEU A 17 -13.73 2.62 -31.30
C LEU A 17 -13.68 2.93 -29.80
N LYS A 18 -12.75 2.29 -29.07
CA LYS A 18 -12.47 2.55 -27.65
C LYS A 18 -11.92 3.95 -27.42
N ASP A 19 -11.10 4.45 -28.34
CA ASP A 19 -10.59 5.83 -28.36
C ASP A 19 -11.59 6.85 -28.93
N GLU A 20 -12.87 6.49 -29.02
CA GLU A 20 -13.95 7.29 -29.62
C GLU A 20 -13.75 7.64 -31.11
N ARG A 21 -12.86 6.95 -31.82
CA ARG A 21 -12.60 7.17 -33.25
C ARG A 21 -13.25 6.08 -34.10
N ASP A 22 -14.00 6.50 -35.12
CA ASP A 22 -14.52 5.60 -36.14
C ASP A 22 -13.60 5.65 -37.36
N ILE A 23 -12.87 4.56 -37.59
CA ILE A 23 -11.97 4.37 -38.74
C ILE A 23 -12.52 3.31 -39.72
N GLY A 24 -13.80 2.94 -39.61
CA GLY A 24 -14.40 1.87 -40.42
C GLY A 24 -14.27 2.14 -41.91
N GLU A 25 -14.59 3.35 -42.37
CA GLU A 25 -14.47 3.73 -43.79
C GLU A 25 -13.02 3.72 -44.30
N GLU A 26 -12.06 4.10 -43.46
CA GLU A 26 -10.62 4.07 -43.81
C GLU A 26 -10.15 2.62 -44.01
N LEU A 27 -10.56 1.72 -43.13
CA LEU A 27 -10.25 0.28 -43.22
C LEU A 27 -10.96 -0.39 -44.40
N LEU A 28 -12.20 -0.01 -44.70
CA LEU A 28 -12.93 -0.50 -45.88
C LEU A 28 -12.29 -0.05 -47.19
N ALA A 29 -11.75 1.18 -47.23
CA ALA A 29 -11.01 1.69 -48.38
C ALA A 29 -9.65 1.00 -48.56
N ALA A 30 -8.98 0.66 -47.46
CA ALA A 30 -7.70 -0.05 -47.47
C ALA A 30 -7.82 -1.54 -47.86
N HIS A 31 -8.96 -2.17 -47.58
CA HIS A 31 -9.21 -3.60 -47.80
C HIS A 31 -10.44 -3.86 -48.69
N PRO A 32 -10.42 -3.43 -49.97
CA PRO A 32 -11.60 -3.51 -50.85
C PRO A 32 -12.07 -4.94 -51.12
N GLU A 33 -11.17 -5.93 -51.07
CA GLU A 33 -11.48 -7.34 -51.32
C GLU A 33 -12.31 -7.99 -50.20
N GLN A 34 -12.23 -7.43 -48.99
CA GLN A 34 -12.91 -7.94 -47.78
C GLN A 34 -14.08 -7.04 -47.36
N ARG A 35 -14.35 -5.98 -48.15
CA ARG A 35 -15.37 -4.97 -47.90
C ARG A 35 -16.75 -5.52 -47.52
N PRO A 36 -17.34 -6.53 -48.22
CA PRO A 36 -18.67 -7.00 -47.86
C PRO A 36 -18.71 -7.68 -46.48
N ALA A 37 -17.66 -8.41 -46.09
CA ALA A 37 -17.59 -9.04 -44.78
C ALA A 37 -17.29 -8.02 -43.65
N LEU A 38 -16.44 -7.03 -43.93
CA LEU A 38 -16.07 -6.00 -42.96
C LEU A 38 -17.20 -4.99 -42.69
N ALA A 39 -17.97 -4.63 -43.72
CA ALA A 39 -19.05 -3.65 -43.59
C ALA A 39 -20.11 -4.09 -42.56
N ASP A 40 -20.55 -5.34 -42.62
CA ASP A 40 -21.51 -5.90 -41.67
C ASP A 40 -20.94 -5.95 -40.24
N LEU A 41 -19.67 -6.33 -40.10
CA LEU A 41 -18.99 -6.40 -38.80
C LEU A 41 -18.82 -5.02 -38.16
N PHE A 42 -18.51 -4.00 -38.94
CA PHE A 42 -18.36 -2.63 -38.46
C PHE A 42 -19.71 -2.01 -38.06
N ASP A 43 -20.78 -2.28 -38.81
CA ASP A 43 -22.14 -1.85 -38.43
C ASP A 43 -22.56 -2.47 -37.08
N ILE A 44 -22.32 -3.78 -36.89
CA ILE A 44 -22.59 -4.46 -35.61
C ILE A 44 -21.77 -3.81 -34.48
N ALA A 45 -20.49 -3.56 -34.69
CA ALA A 45 -19.63 -2.93 -33.68
C ALA A 45 -20.13 -1.54 -33.29
N GLY A 46 -20.61 -0.74 -34.25
CA GLY A 46 -21.23 0.57 -34.00
C GLY A 46 -22.50 0.46 -33.15
N ARG A 47 -23.39 -0.49 -33.45
CA ARG A 47 -24.60 -0.73 -32.66
C ARG A 47 -24.30 -1.19 -31.24
N VAL A 48 -23.30 -2.06 -31.08
CA VAL A 48 -22.85 -2.51 -29.75
C VAL A 48 -22.29 -1.33 -28.95
N LYS A 49 -21.44 -0.50 -29.56
CA LYS A 49 -20.92 0.72 -28.91
C LYS A 49 -22.05 1.65 -28.46
N ALA A 50 -23.04 1.90 -29.33
CA ALA A 50 -24.21 2.71 -28.98
C ALA A 50 -25.03 2.10 -27.84
N ALA A 51 -25.18 0.77 -27.80
CA ALA A 51 -25.87 0.08 -26.71
C ALA A 51 -25.06 0.08 -25.40
N MET A 52 -23.74 0.20 -25.48
CA MET A 52 -22.82 0.30 -24.33
C MET A 52 -22.59 1.74 -23.87
N GLU A 53 -23.21 2.74 -24.53
CA GLU A 53 -23.12 4.12 -24.09
C GLU A 53 -23.54 4.20 -22.62
N PRO A 54 -22.70 4.79 -21.75
CA PRO A 54 -22.91 4.71 -20.32
C PRO A 54 -24.24 5.38 -19.98
N ILE A 55 -25.23 4.56 -19.61
CA ILE A 55 -26.46 5.04 -19.01
C ILE A 55 -26.02 5.68 -17.69
N GLY A 56 -25.94 7.01 -17.69
CA GLY A 56 -25.64 7.77 -16.50
C GLY A 56 -26.53 7.31 -15.35
N PRO A 57 -26.04 7.30 -14.10
CA PRO A 57 -26.85 6.90 -12.98
C PRO A 57 -28.13 7.72 -12.96
N GLY A 58 -29.28 7.05 -12.84
CA GLY A 58 -30.55 7.75 -12.73
C GLY A 58 -30.50 8.79 -11.60
N GLU A 59 -31.16 9.93 -11.78
CA GLU A 59 -31.09 11.07 -10.86
C GLU A 59 -31.34 10.67 -9.40
N ASN A 60 -32.24 9.70 -9.19
CA ASN A 60 -32.55 9.13 -7.89
C ASN A 60 -31.35 8.42 -7.24
N PHE A 61 -30.58 7.65 -8.01
CA PHE A 61 -29.37 6.97 -7.52
C PHE A 61 -28.31 8.00 -7.16
N ALA A 62 -28.07 8.99 -8.02
CA ALA A 62 -27.11 10.07 -7.76
C ALA A 62 -27.49 10.86 -6.49
N ALA A 63 -28.77 11.17 -6.30
CA ALA A 63 -29.27 11.86 -5.11
C ALA A 63 -29.17 11.01 -3.83
N GLN A 64 -29.36 9.69 -3.93
CA GLN A 64 -29.22 8.76 -2.80
C GLN A 64 -27.75 8.59 -2.41
N LEU A 65 -26.86 8.40 -3.39
CA LEU A 65 -25.42 8.29 -3.18
C LEU A 65 -24.86 9.56 -2.53
N ARG A 66 -25.27 10.75 -3.00
CA ARG A 66 -24.86 12.03 -2.40
C ARG A 66 -25.28 12.14 -0.94
N ARG A 67 -26.48 11.67 -0.58
CA ARG A 67 -26.96 11.65 0.80
C ARG A 67 -26.14 10.70 1.68
N GLN A 68 -25.81 9.51 1.18
CA GLN A 68 -24.97 8.54 1.90
C GLN A 68 -23.56 9.10 2.15
N LEU A 69 -22.92 9.66 1.13
CA LEU A 69 -21.58 10.25 1.25
C LEU A 69 -21.55 11.42 2.26
N LEU A 70 -22.58 12.27 2.27
CA LEU A 70 -22.69 13.35 3.26
C LEU A 70 -22.90 12.81 4.69
N HIS A 71 -23.60 11.69 4.83
CA HIS A 71 -23.80 11.05 6.14
C HIS A 71 -22.49 10.45 6.67
N GLU A 72 -21.76 9.70 5.84
CA GLU A 72 -20.45 9.14 6.22
C GLU A 72 -19.41 10.22 6.52
N ALA A 73 -19.37 11.29 5.72
CA ALA A 73 -18.46 12.41 5.98
C ALA A 73 -18.71 13.06 7.35
N ARG A 74 -19.98 13.13 7.78
CA ARG A 74 -20.34 13.63 9.12
C ARG A 74 -19.89 12.67 10.22
N LEU A 75 -20.07 11.36 10.04
CA LEU A 75 -19.64 10.35 10.99
C LEU A 75 -18.11 10.35 11.17
N LEU A 76 -17.35 10.43 10.08
CA LEU A 76 -15.88 10.53 10.12
C LEU A 76 -15.42 11.80 10.86
N LYS A 77 -16.09 12.93 10.61
CA LYS A 77 -15.81 14.19 11.33
C LYS A 77 -16.10 14.08 12.82
N GLN A 78 -17.11 13.32 13.21
CA GLN A 78 -17.48 13.08 14.61
C GLN A 78 -16.50 12.12 15.30
N GLN A 79 -16.03 11.08 14.59
CA GLN A 79 -15.06 10.12 15.12
C GLN A 79 -13.69 10.78 15.39
N ARG A 80 -13.28 11.76 14.57
CA ARG A 80 -12.07 12.58 14.81
C ARG A 80 -12.11 13.40 16.10
N ARG A 81 -13.28 13.57 16.74
CA ARG A 81 -13.44 14.33 17.98
C ARG A 81 -13.42 13.48 19.25
N GLN A 82 -12.91 12.25 19.22
CA GLN A 82 -12.79 11.44 20.44
C GLN A 82 -11.51 11.77 21.23
N PRO A 83 -11.57 12.56 22.32
CA PRO A 83 -10.40 12.94 23.11
C PRO A 83 -9.73 11.73 23.79
N TRP A 84 -10.51 10.68 24.06
CA TRP A 84 -10.03 9.46 24.71
C TRP A 84 -8.96 8.72 23.92
N VAL A 85 -8.97 8.80 22.58
CA VAL A 85 -7.93 8.18 21.74
C VAL A 85 -6.58 8.89 21.93
N TRP A 86 -6.60 10.23 22.06
CA TRP A 86 -5.40 11.01 22.37
C TRP A 86 -4.88 10.74 23.77
N PHE A 87 -5.77 10.57 24.76
CA PHE A 87 -5.39 10.16 26.10
C PHE A 87 -4.75 8.76 26.14
N ALA A 88 -5.31 7.78 25.41
CA ALA A 88 -4.76 6.44 25.33
C ALA A 88 -3.36 6.44 24.68
N LEU A 89 -3.16 7.24 23.63
CA LEU A 89 -1.86 7.40 22.98
C LEU A 89 -0.82 8.04 23.92
N GLY A 90 -1.23 9.07 24.68
CA GLY A 90 -0.37 9.71 25.68
C GLY A 90 0.04 8.76 26.82
N MET A 91 -0.90 7.98 27.34
CA MET A 91 -0.61 6.98 28.38
C MET A 91 0.33 5.88 27.90
N GLY A 92 0.16 5.38 26.67
CA GLY A 92 1.04 4.37 26.10
C GLY A 92 2.50 4.83 26.03
N SER A 93 2.73 6.10 25.66
CA SER A 93 4.07 6.70 25.64
C SER A 93 4.69 6.85 27.03
N MET A 94 3.90 7.25 28.03
CA MET A 94 4.36 7.33 29.43
C MET A 94 4.81 5.98 29.98
N VAL A 95 4.02 4.92 29.76
CA VAL A 95 4.38 3.56 30.20
C VAL A 95 5.66 3.08 29.52
N TYR A 96 5.83 3.39 28.23
CA TYR A 96 7.05 3.06 27.50
C TYR A 96 8.29 3.76 28.07
N LEU A 97 8.22 5.08 28.30
CA LEU A 97 9.33 5.85 28.84
C LEU A 97 9.70 5.40 30.26
N PHE A 98 8.70 5.12 31.10
CA PHE A 98 8.92 4.62 32.44
C PHE A 98 9.58 3.24 32.44
N SER A 99 9.14 2.35 31.55
CA SER A 99 9.74 1.02 31.38
C SER A 99 11.19 1.13 30.89
N LEU A 100 11.45 2.00 29.92
CA LEU A 100 12.80 2.24 29.42
C LEU A 100 13.72 2.75 30.53
N PHE A 101 13.26 3.73 31.31
CA PHE A 101 14.01 4.29 32.44
C PHE A 101 14.34 3.24 33.50
N ALA A 102 13.37 2.41 33.88
CA ALA A 102 13.57 1.33 34.85
C ALA A 102 14.64 0.33 34.37
N VAL A 103 14.60 -0.05 33.09
CA VAL A 103 15.60 -0.94 32.47
C VAL A 103 16.98 -0.27 32.45
N SER A 104 17.07 1.02 32.12
CA SER A 104 18.34 1.76 32.13
C SER A 104 18.97 1.81 33.53
N VAL A 105 18.18 2.12 34.57
CA VAL A 105 18.68 2.12 35.95
C VAL A 105 19.14 0.74 36.36
N ARG A 106 18.34 -0.30 36.08
CA ARG A 106 18.68 -1.70 36.34
C ARG A 106 20.00 -2.11 35.67
N PHE A 107 20.21 -1.68 34.44
CA PHE A 107 21.42 -1.96 33.67
C PHE A 107 22.66 -1.25 34.25
N ALA A 108 22.51 0.01 34.67
CA ALA A 108 23.58 0.77 35.31
C ALA A 108 24.06 0.11 36.62
N TRP A 109 23.13 -0.38 37.44
CA TRP A 109 23.46 -1.14 38.65
C TRP A 109 24.23 -2.42 38.35
N TRP A 110 23.87 -3.13 37.28
CA TRP A 110 24.55 -4.34 36.84
C TRP A 110 25.99 -4.07 36.40
N LEU A 111 26.19 -3.01 35.60
CA LEU A 111 27.53 -2.56 35.20
C LEU A 111 28.38 -2.16 36.40
N PHE A 112 27.81 -1.44 37.36
CA PHE A 112 28.52 -1.05 38.57
C PHE A 112 28.97 -2.27 39.39
N GLY A 113 28.10 -3.26 39.56
CA GLY A 113 28.44 -4.53 40.21
C GLY A 113 29.56 -5.28 39.49
N LEU A 114 29.56 -5.29 38.16
CA LEU A 114 30.59 -5.94 37.34
C LEU A 114 31.95 -5.24 37.52
N VAL A 115 31.99 -3.91 37.49
CA VAL A 115 33.21 -3.13 37.74
C VAL A 115 33.76 -3.39 39.15
N ALA A 116 32.89 -3.40 40.17
CA ALA A 116 33.29 -3.70 41.55
C ALA A 116 33.85 -5.12 41.70
N LEU A 117 33.28 -6.10 40.99
CA LEU A 117 33.74 -7.47 40.97
C LEU A 117 35.13 -7.58 40.32
N VAL A 118 35.34 -6.98 39.14
CA VAL A 118 36.65 -6.97 38.47
C VAL A 118 37.73 -6.26 39.32
N ALA A 119 37.41 -5.11 39.91
CA ALA A 119 38.31 -4.39 40.80
C ALA A 119 38.67 -5.22 42.06
N GLY A 120 37.69 -5.96 42.60
CA GLY A 120 37.90 -6.87 43.72
C GLY A 120 38.80 -8.06 43.37
N TRP A 121 38.71 -8.59 42.16
CA TRP A 121 39.55 -9.70 41.69
C TRP A 121 41.00 -9.25 41.46
N ARG A 122 41.20 -8.05 40.91
CA ARG A 122 42.53 -7.47 40.71
C ARG A 122 43.25 -7.26 42.03
N LYS A 123 42.58 -6.68 43.04
CA LYS A 123 43.15 -6.54 44.39
C LYS A 123 43.57 -7.89 45.01
N ARG A 124 42.83 -8.97 44.75
CA ARG A 124 43.18 -10.31 45.25
C ARG A 124 44.36 -10.94 44.49
N ALA A 125 44.46 -10.70 43.19
CA ALA A 125 45.60 -11.14 42.38
C ALA A 125 46.90 -10.46 42.83
N ASP A 126 46.86 -9.14 43.05
CA ASP A 126 48.01 -8.36 43.54
C ASP A 126 48.47 -8.87 44.93
N MET A 127 47.54 -9.26 45.81
CA MET A 127 47.87 -9.86 47.12
C MET A 127 48.38 -11.30 47.03
N ALA A 128 48.02 -12.05 46.00
CA ALA A 128 48.50 -13.42 45.79
C ALA A 128 49.94 -13.43 45.26
N GLU A 129 50.30 -12.46 44.42
CA GLU A 129 51.66 -12.28 43.90
C GLU A 129 52.63 -11.80 44.99
N ALA A 130 52.17 -10.92 45.90
CA ALA A 130 52.93 -10.47 47.07
C ALA A 130 53.21 -11.58 48.12
N ARG A 131 52.55 -12.75 48.00
CA ARG A 131 52.73 -13.91 48.89
C ARG A 131 53.61 -15.00 48.29
N GLN A 132 54.18 -14.84 47.09
CA GLN A 132 55.25 -15.73 46.63
C GLN A 132 56.58 -15.27 47.21
N PRO A 133 57.12 -15.91 48.27
CA PRO A 133 58.48 -15.63 48.70
C PRO A 133 59.42 -16.03 47.56
N VAL A 134 60.36 -15.13 47.25
CA VAL A 134 61.45 -15.32 46.30
C VAL A 134 62.11 -16.68 46.55
N ARG A 135 61.72 -17.68 45.76
CA ARG A 135 62.38 -18.98 45.70
C ARG A 135 63.49 -18.87 44.68
N ASN A 136 64.64 -18.37 45.14
CA ASN A 136 65.98 -18.47 44.55
C ASN A 136 66.91 -17.93 45.64
N ARG A 137 67.99 -18.58 46.05
CA ARG A 137 68.82 -19.66 45.52
C ARG A 137 69.53 -20.28 46.71
#